data_AF-A0A842JA22-F1
#
_entry.id   AF-A0A842JA22-F1
#
_cell.length_a   1.000
_cell.length_b   1.000
_cell.length_c   1.000
_cell.angle_alpha   90.00
_cell.angle_beta   90.00
_cell.angle_gamma   90.00
#
_symmetry.space_group_name_H-M   'P 1'
#
loop_
_entity.id
_entity.type
_entity.pdbx_description
1 polymer ?
#
loop_
_entity_poly.entity_id
_entity_poly.type
_entity_poly.pdbx_seq_one_letter_code
_entity_poly.pdbx_strand_id
1 'polypeptide(L)'
;MLLEVYSKEHRNAPAFTAERCLWSGLEKELLEDFDAGEVLKLYRKTKRFDANLGFFTENNIAEYRKDGKPSYKEFISVRTGKKETTFEKYDDSGRLNSRIYQLGGDPLLFEFFYPSGKLKSVIDQRLSLGKPLNEAVKIQKEFNEKGELVKEVVTDAKAGAATTKFYGENGEIIKTETKNLR
;
A
#
# COMPACT_ATOMS: atom_id res chain seq x y z
N MET A 1 14.64 23.62 0.00
CA MET A 1 13.49 24.52 -0.26
C MET A 1 12.54 23.75 -1.17
N LEU A 2 11.42 23.25 -0.62
CA LEU A 2 10.45 22.45 -1.37
C LEU A 2 9.70 23.38 -2.34
N LEU A 3 9.80 23.13 -3.64
CA LEU A 3 9.06 23.86 -4.65
C LEU A 3 7.82 23.05 -5.04
N GLU A 4 6.64 23.47 -4.58
CA GLU A 4 5.37 22.95 -5.08
C GLU A 4 5.13 23.53 -6.47
N VAL A 5 5.32 22.72 -7.51
CA VAL A 5 5.05 23.14 -8.88
C VAL A 5 3.57 22.91 -9.16
N TYR A 6 2.78 23.98 -9.03
CA TYR A 6 1.40 24.03 -9.45
C TYR A 6 1.36 24.21 -10.97
N SER A 7 0.82 23.23 -11.71
CA SER A 7 0.46 23.47 -13.11
C SER A 7 -0.61 24.57 -13.18
N LYS A 8 -0.28 25.68 -13.86
CA LYS A 8 -1.12 26.89 -13.97
C LYS A 8 -2.50 26.61 -14.58
N GLU A 9 -2.66 25.50 -15.29
CA GLU A 9 -3.91 25.09 -15.95
C GLU A 9 -4.93 24.42 -15.01
N HIS A 10 -4.53 24.08 -13.78
CA HIS A 10 -5.33 23.20 -12.91
C HIS A 10 -6.22 23.92 -11.88
N ARG A 11 -6.22 25.27 -11.82
CA ARG A 11 -7.05 26.02 -10.85
C ARG A 11 -8.56 25.91 -11.08
N ASN A 12 -8.98 25.50 -12.28
CA ASN A 12 -10.41 25.41 -12.66
C ASN A 12 -10.87 23.97 -12.95
N ALA A 13 -10.03 22.95 -12.69
CA ALA A 13 -10.38 21.55 -12.94
C ALA A 13 -11.21 20.95 -11.78
N PRO A 14 -12.20 20.07 -12.05
CA PRO A 14 -13.10 19.52 -11.02
C PRO A 14 -12.43 18.56 -10.03
N ALA A 15 -11.23 18.08 -10.35
CA ALA A 15 -10.27 17.43 -9.47
C ALA A 15 -8.89 17.81 -10.03
N PHE A 16 -7.87 17.90 -9.18
CA PHE A 16 -6.51 18.14 -9.65
C PHE A 16 -5.57 17.04 -9.16
N THR A 17 -4.68 16.65 -10.06
CA THR A 17 -3.56 15.76 -9.76
C THR A 17 -2.35 16.62 -9.51
N ALA A 18 -1.79 16.55 -8.30
CA ALA A 18 -0.47 17.08 -8.02
C ALA A 18 0.54 15.96 -8.27
N GLU A 19 1.19 16.00 -9.42
CA GLU A 19 2.36 15.17 -9.69
C GLU A 19 3.60 15.88 -9.12
N ARG A 20 4.15 15.35 -8.03
CA ARG A 20 5.45 15.81 -7.52
C ARG A 20 6.51 14.96 -8.19
N CYS A 21 6.96 15.48 -9.32
CA CYS A 21 7.88 14.80 -10.20
C CYS A 21 9.26 15.48 -10.15
N LEU A 22 10.29 14.81 -9.62
CA LEU A 22 11.67 15.01 -10.11
C LEU A 22 11.86 14.47 -11.55
N TRP A 23 10.80 13.87 -12.11
CA TRP A 23 10.78 13.10 -13.35
C TRP A 23 11.31 13.80 -14.61
N SER A 24 11.28 15.14 -14.69
CA SER A 24 11.80 15.84 -15.88
C SER A 24 13.34 15.95 -15.92
N GLY A 25 14.05 15.42 -14.93
CA GLY A 25 15.52 15.51 -14.82
C GLY A 25 16.28 14.19 -14.83
N LEU A 26 15.62 13.03 -14.90
CA LEU A 26 16.28 11.73 -14.99
C LEU A 26 16.63 11.40 -16.44
N GLU A 27 17.88 11.01 -16.69
CA GLU A 27 18.29 10.48 -17.99
C GLU A 27 17.48 9.21 -18.31
N LYS A 28 16.99 9.09 -19.56
CA LYS A 28 16.11 8.02 -20.04
C LYS A 28 16.58 6.61 -19.67
N GLU A 29 17.89 6.37 -19.68
CA GLU A 29 18.48 5.07 -19.31
C GLU A 29 18.27 4.71 -17.83
N LEU A 30 18.31 5.70 -16.93
CA LEU A 30 18.07 5.47 -15.49
C LEU A 30 16.60 5.17 -15.23
N LEU A 31 15.71 5.74 -16.03
CA LEU A 31 14.28 5.43 -16.00
C LEU A 31 14.02 4.00 -16.50
N GLU A 32 14.64 3.59 -17.60
CA GLU A 32 14.53 2.23 -18.12
C GLU A 32 15.07 1.18 -17.13
N ASP A 33 16.21 1.43 -16.49
CA ASP A 33 16.77 0.55 -15.45
C ASP A 33 15.89 0.52 -14.19
N PHE A 34 15.22 1.62 -13.82
CA PHE A 34 14.29 1.68 -12.69
C PHE A 34 12.99 0.91 -12.96
N ASP A 35 12.37 1.13 -14.12
CA ASP A 35 11.13 0.45 -14.53
C ASP A 35 11.35 -1.05 -14.74
N ALA A 36 12.55 -1.45 -15.17
CA ALA A 36 12.96 -2.85 -15.27
C ALA A 36 13.25 -3.51 -13.92
N GLY A 37 13.26 -2.77 -12.80
CA GLY A 37 13.62 -3.28 -11.48
C GLY A 37 15.13 -3.52 -11.30
N GLU A 38 15.96 -3.02 -12.22
CA GLU A 38 17.41 -3.20 -12.27
C GLU A 38 18.16 -2.15 -11.43
N VAL A 39 17.64 -1.87 -10.23
CA VAL A 39 18.07 -0.77 -9.35
C VAL A 39 19.58 -0.80 -9.05
N LEU A 40 20.20 -1.99 -9.01
CA LEU A 40 21.65 -2.19 -8.84
C LEU A 40 22.51 -1.47 -9.89
N LYS A 41 22.02 -1.32 -11.14
CA LYS A 41 22.74 -0.61 -12.21
C LYS A 41 22.74 0.91 -11.99
N LEU A 42 21.69 1.44 -11.36
CA LEU A 42 21.57 2.85 -11.00
C LEU A 42 22.66 3.30 -10.02
N TYR A 43 23.03 2.42 -9.06
CA TYR A 43 24.09 2.69 -8.07
C TYR A 43 25.48 2.88 -8.68
N ARG A 44 25.77 2.26 -9.84
CA ARG A 44 27.12 2.27 -10.44
C ARG A 44 27.37 3.47 -11.35
N LYS A 45 26.33 4.09 -11.90
CA LYS A 45 26.45 5.09 -12.98
C LYS A 45 26.56 6.55 -12.52
N THR A 46 26.35 6.90 -11.24
CA THR A 46 26.32 8.33 -10.82
C THR A 46 27.19 8.66 -9.60
N LYS A 47 28.01 9.73 -9.69
CA LYS A 47 28.82 10.28 -8.58
C LYS A 47 28.05 11.27 -7.68
N ARG A 48 26.83 11.66 -8.03
CA ARG A 48 25.95 12.60 -7.27
C ARG A 48 24.99 11.85 -6.35
N PHE A 49 25.56 10.92 -5.62
CA PHE A 49 24.89 10.03 -4.70
C PHE A 49 24.48 10.73 -3.39
N ASP A 50 24.49 12.07 -3.33
CA ASP A 50 24.30 12.83 -2.08
C ASP A 50 22.88 12.73 -1.47
N ALA A 51 21.94 12.01 -2.11
CA ALA A 51 20.64 11.57 -1.55
C ALA A 51 20.62 10.11 -1.04
N ASN A 52 21.78 9.45 -1.01
CA ASN A 52 22.39 8.58 0.01
C ASN A 52 21.62 7.79 1.10
N LEU A 53 20.30 7.62 1.10
CA LEU A 53 19.63 6.94 2.23
C LEU A 53 18.38 6.16 1.83
N GLY A 54 18.53 4.93 1.33
CA GLY A 54 17.72 3.74 1.72
C GLY A 54 16.18 3.80 1.73
N PHE A 55 15.55 4.88 1.28
CA PHE A 55 14.12 5.20 1.26
C PHE A 55 13.93 6.45 0.38
N PHE A 56 13.59 6.26 -0.88
CA PHE A 56 12.89 7.31 -1.61
C PHE A 56 11.41 7.19 -1.23
N THR A 57 10.74 8.24 -0.82
CA THR A 57 9.28 8.22 -0.67
C THR A 57 8.78 9.56 -1.20
N GLU A 58 8.44 9.57 -2.48
CA GLU A 58 7.72 10.70 -3.07
C GLU A 58 6.25 10.32 -3.21
N ASN A 59 5.36 11.27 -2.90
CA ASN A 59 3.97 11.18 -3.34
C ASN A 59 4.00 11.42 -4.84
N ASN A 60 4.10 10.36 -5.63
CA ASN A 60 4.14 10.47 -7.09
C ASN A 60 2.81 11.03 -7.60
N ILE A 61 1.71 10.64 -6.94
CA ILE A 61 0.36 11.07 -7.26
C ILE A 61 -0.35 11.47 -5.98
N ALA A 62 -0.93 12.66 -5.97
CA ALA A 62 -1.92 13.07 -4.97
C ALA A 62 -3.11 13.72 -5.67
N GLU A 63 -4.28 13.13 -5.46
CA GLU A 63 -5.54 13.63 -5.99
C GLU A 63 -6.36 14.28 -4.88
N TYR A 64 -6.94 15.42 -5.21
CA TYR A 64 -7.79 16.17 -4.30
C TYR A 64 -9.14 16.47 -4.95
N ARG A 65 -10.19 16.45 -4.12
CA ARG A 65 -11.53 16.89 -4.49
C ARG A 65 -11.58 18.42 -4.56
N LYS A 66 -12.70 18.94 -5.09
CA LYS A 66 -12.99 20.40 -5.17
C LYS A 66 -12.89 21.12 -3.84
N ASP A 67 -13.24 20.46 -2.73
CA ASP A 67 -13.18 21.02 -1.38
C ASP A 67 -11.77 20.99 -0.76
N GLY A 68 -10.76 20.62 -1.55
CA GLY A 68 -9.36 20.56 -1.13
C GLY A 68 -9.00 19.32 -0.32
N LYS A 69 -9.95 18.41 -0.08
CA LYS A 69 -9.68 17.17 0.66
C LYS A 69 -9.05 16.10 -0.25
N PRO A 70 -8.12 15.28 0.27
CA PRO A 70 -7.55 14.20 -0.52
C PRO A 70 -8.61 13.17 -0.87
N SER A 71 -8.55 12.63 -2.09
CA SER A 71 -9.30 11.44 -2.51
C SER A 71 -8.38 10.22 -2.62
N TYR A 72 -7.14 10.44 -3.07
CA TYR A 72 -6.19 9.38 -3.33
C TYR A 72 -4.74 9.88 -3.20
N LYS A 73 -3.86 9.01 -2.74
CA LYS A 73 -2.41 9.23 -2.80
C LYS A 73 -1.70 7.93 -3.16
N GLU A 74 -0.64 8.06 -3.93
CA GLU A 74 0.27 6.97 -4.28
C GLU A 74 1.70 7.36 -3.91
N PHE A 75 2.34 6.48 -3.15
CA PHE A 75 3.71 6.63 -2.70
C PHE A 75 4.51 5.47 -3.27
N ILE A 76 5.58 5.77 -3.99
CA ILE A 76 6.51 4.74 -4.46
C ILE A 76 7.81 4.94 -3.69
N SER A 77 8.30 3.84 -3.16
CA SER A 77 9.59 3.75 -2.52
C SER A 77 10.39 2.60 -3.09
N VAL A 78 11.71 2.69 -2.98
CA VAL A 78 12.60 1.57 -3.31
C VAL A 78 13.40 1.23 -2.09
N ARG A 79 13.20 0.03 -1.56
CA ARG A 79 13.91 -0.49 -0.40
C ARG A 79 14.57 -1.81 -0.78
N THR A 80 15.86 -1.96 -0.46
CA THR A 80 16.61 -3.20 -0.73
C THR A 80 16.52 -3.70 -2.19
N GLY A 81 16.43 -2.78 -3.16
CA GLY A 81 16.34 -3.12 -4.59
C GLY A 81 14.96 -3.57 -5.08
N LYS A 82 13.91 -3.49 -4.24
CA LYS A 82 12.52 -3.75 -4.65
C LYS A 82 11.67 -2.49 -4.56
N LYS A 83 10.81 -2.32 -5.57
CA LYS A 83 9.78 -1.28 -5.61
C LYS A 83 8.69 -1.60 -4.60
N GLU A 84 8.46 -0.70 -3.65
CA GLU A 84 7.39 -0.74 -2.67
C GLU A 84 6.39 0.38 -3.00
N THR A 85 5.15 0.03 -3.30
CA THR A 85 4.10 1.03 -3.59
C THR A 85 3.06 1.01 -2.48
N THR A 86 2.74 2.18 -1.94
CA THR A 86 1.62 2.37 -1.02
C THR A 86 0.54 3.19 -1.71
N PHE A 87 -0.69 2.69 -1.66
CA PHE A 87 -1.87 3.36 -2.15
C PHE A 87 -2.74 3.75 -0.97
N GLU A 88 -3.20 4.98 -0.91
CA GLU A 88 -4.14 5.46 0.09
C GLU A 88 -5.39 6.00 -0.58
N LYS A 89 -6.56 5.56 -0.12
CA LYS A 89 -7.86 6.09 -0.53
C LYS A 89 -8.54 6.75 0.65
N TYR A 90 -9.20 7.87 0.38
CA TYR A 90 -9.79 8.73 1.40
C TYR A 90 -11.30 8.87 1.19
N ASP A 91 -12.07 8.85 2.27
CA ASP A 91 -13.52 9.10 2.24
C ASP A 91 -13.84 10.57 1.93
N ASP A 92 -15.13 10.91 1.78
CA ASP A 92 -15.60 12.25 1.40
C ASP A 92 -15.32 13.33 2.46
N SER A 93 -15.01 12.91 3.69
CA SER A 93 -14.55 13.79 4.76
C SER A 93 -13.03 14.00 4.74
N GLY A 94 -12.31 13.38 3.80
CA GLY A 94 -10.86 13.46 3.66
C GLY A 94 -10.10 12.57 4.63
N ARG A 95 -10.78 11.59 5.26
CA ARG A 95 -10.16 10.65 6.21
C ARG A 95 -9.71 9.39 5.48
N LEU A 96 -8.62 8.79 5.93
CA LEU A 96 -8.09 7.56 5.35
C LEU A 96 -9.14 6.45 5.47
N ASN A 97 -9.55 5.88 4.34
CA ASN A 97 -10.53 4.81 4.27
C ASN A 97 -9.87 3.45 4.07
N SER A 98 -8.86 3.39 3.19
CA SER A 98 -8.08 2.18 2.97
C SER A 98 -6.66 2.49 2.55
N ARG A 99 -5.76 1.54 2.83
CA ARG A 99 -4.37 1.57 2.41
C ARG A 99 -3.96 0.21 1.85
N ILE A 100 -3.20 0.21 0.76
CA ILE A 100 -2.69 -1.02 0.12
C ILE A 100 -1.19 -0.90 0.01
N TYR A 101 -0.48 -1.95 0.37
CA TYR A 101 0.97 -2.07 0.22
C TYR A 101 1.29 -3.13 -0.82
N GLN A 102 2.15 -2.78 -1.78
CA GLN A 102 2.67 -3.66 -2.81
C GLN A 102 4.19 -3.74 -2.75
N LEU A 103 4.74 -4.89 -3.09
CA LEU A 103 6.18 -5.10 -3.27
C LEU A 103 6.41 -5.77 -4.62
N GLY A 104 7.14 -5.11 -5.53
CA GLY A 104 7.36 -5.60 -6.89
C GLY A 104 6.08 -5.75 -7.71
N GLY A 105 5.01 -5.03 -7.35
CA GLY A 105 3.67 -5.13 -7.96
C GLY A 105 2.75 -6.13 -7.25
N ASP A 106 3.27 -7.03 -6.42
CA ASP A 106 2.46 -7.99 -5.67
C ASP A 106 1.79 -7.32 -4.46
N PRO A 107 0.45 -7.41 -4.29
CA PRO A 107 -0.22 -6.88 -3.12
C PRO A 107 0.10 -7.73 -1.88
N LEU A 108 0.65 -7.07 -0.86
CA LEU A 108 1.06 -7.72 0.38
C LEU A 108 0.06 -7.52 1.51
N LEU A 109 -0.47 -6.32 1.64
CA LEU A 109 -1.24 -5.90 2.79
C LEU A 109 -2.33 -4.91 2.37
N PHE A 110 -3.56 -5.16 2.79
CA PHE A 110 -4.68 -4.24 2.63
C PHE A 110 -5.18 -3.87 4.01
N GLU A 111 -5.22 -2.59 4.33
CA GLU A 111 -5.77 -2.05 5.56
C GLU A 111 -7.04 -1.26 5.24
N PHE A 112 -8.07 -1.43 6.05
CA PHE A 112 -9.31 -0.66 5.99
C PHE A 112 -9.55 0.01 7.33
N PHE A 113 -10.11 1.21 7.32
CA PHE A 113 -10.24 2.04 8.51
C PHE A 113 -11.69 2.45 8.74
N TYR A 114 -12.04 2.63 10.01
CA TYR A 114 -13.26 3.31 10.41
C TYR A 114 -13.15 4.81 10.15
N PRO A 115 -14.28 5.55 10.10
CA PRO A 115 -14.25 7.01 10.06
C PRO A 115 -13.52 7.65 11.25
N SER A 116 -13.35 6.93 12.37
CA SER A 116 -12.54 7.36 13.51
C SER A 116 -11.03 7.29 13.27
N GLY A 117 -10.58 6.71 12.14
CA GLY A 117 -9.18 6.44 11.83
C GLY A 117 -8.64 5.15 12.44
N LYS A 118 -9.43 4.44 13.25
CA LYS A 118 -9.04 3.14 13.80
C LYS A 118 -9.11 2.05 12.74
N LEU A 119 -8.21 1.07 12.86
CA LEU A 119 -8.14 -0.07 11.97
C LEU A 119 -9.43 -0.89 12.08
N LYS A 120 -10.05 -1.18 10.95
CA LYS A 120 -11.28 -1.98 10.82
C LYS A 120 -10.97 -3.39 10.39
N SER A 121 -10.12 -3.55 9.39
CA SER A 121 -9.69 -4.87 8.94
C SER A 121 -8.35 -4.82 8.22
N VAL A 122 -7.68 -5.97 8.21
CA VAL A 122 -6.44 -6.21 7.48
C VAL A 122 -6.55 -7.47 6.67
N ILE A 123 -6.07 -7.46 5.43
CA ILE A 123 -5.81 -8.67 4.64
C ILE A 123 -4.30 -8.73 4.42
N ASP A 124 -3.65 -9.74 5.00
CA ASP A 124 -2.21 -10.00 4.91
C ASP A 124 -1.96 -11.22 4.02
N GLN A 125 -1.17 -11.00 2.98
CA GLN A 125 -0.79 -12.00 1.98
C GLN A 125 0.74 -12.19 1.92
N ARG A 126 1.51 -11.62 2.87
CA ARG A 126 2.97 -11.69 2.86
C ARG A 126 3.51 -13.12 2.89
N LEU A 127 2.76 -14.07 3.47
CA LEU A 127 3.10 -15.49 3.49
C LEU A 127 3.00 -16.17 2.11
N SER A 128 2.36 -15.52 1.14
CA SER A 128 2.22 -15.99 -0.25
C SER A 128 3.30 -15.45 -1.18
N LEU A 129 4.15 -14.53 -0.71
CA LEU A 129 5.15 -13.89 -1.57
C LEU A 129 6.13 -14.92 -2.16
N GLY A 130 6.24 -14.93 -3.49
CA GLY A 130 7.09 -15.88 -4.22
C GLY A 130 6.56 -17.31 -4.29
N LYS A 131 5.33 -17.57 -3.83
CA LYS A 131 4.68 -18.88 -3.91
C LYS A 131 3.65 -18.92 -5.06
N PRO A 132 3.42 -20.09 -5.67
CA PRO A 132 2.33 -20.25 -6.62
C PRO A 132 0.96 -20.10 -5.94
N LEU A 133 -0.07 -19.78 -6.73
CA LEU A 133 -1.42 -19.47 -6.22
C LEU A 133 -2.04 -20.62 -5.40
N ASN A 134 -1.72 -21.88 -5.73
CA ASN A 134 -2.19 -23.06 -5.00
C ASN A 134 -1.48 -23.26 -3.64
N GLU A 135 -0.47 -22.45 -3.32
CA GLU A 135 0.21 -22.42 -2.02
C GLU A 135 0.06 -21.08 -1.30
N ALA A 136 -0.86 -20.24 -1.79
CA ALA A 136 -1.16 -18.95 -1.19
C ALA A 136 -1.79 -19.12 0.19
N VAL A 137 -1.35 -18.28 1.12
CA VAL A 137 -1.92 -18.10 2.45
C VAL A 137 -2.39 -16.66 2.59
N LYS A 138 -3.67 -16.48 2.90
CA LYS A 138 -4.30 -15.18 3.18
C LYS A 138 -4.79 -15.16 4.62
N ILE A 139 -4.39 -14.14 5.37
CA ILE A 139 -4.89 -13.90 6.72
C ILE A 139 -5.73 -12.63 6.71
N GLN A 140 -7.01 -12.73 7.03
CA GLN A 140 -7.89 -11.59 7.19
C GLN A 140 -8.22 -11.40 8.67
N LYS A 141 -7.98 -10.20 9.20
CA LYS A 141 -8.31 -9.81 10.58
C LYS A 141 -9.36 -8.71 10.55
N GLU A 142 -10.34 -8.78 11.44
CA GLU A 142 -11.35 -7.74 11.65
C GLU A 142 -11.26 -7.26 13.09
N PHE A 143 -11.36 -5.95 13.28
CA PHE A 143 -11.23 -5.27 14.56
C PHE A 143 -12.48 -4.42 14.82
N ASN A 144 -12.84 -4.24 16.08
CA ASN A 144 -13.90 -3.31 16.47
C ASN A 144 -13.38 -1.86 16.59
N GLU A 145 -14.28 -0.91 16.86
CA GLU A 145 -13.91 0.50 17.07
C GLU A 145 -13.11 0.77 18.35
N LYS A 146 -12.88 -0.21 19.22
CA LYS A 146 -11.90 -0.07 20.31
C LYS A 146 -10.48 -0.44 19.86
N GLY A 147 -10.34 -1.14 18.73
CA GLY A 147 -9.08 -1.67 18.21
C GLY A 147 -8.84 -3.13 18.61
N GLU A 148 -9.86 -3.80 19.17
CA GLU A 148 -9.77 -5.19 19.61
C GLU A 148 -10.05 -6.12 18.44
N LEU A 149 -9.26 -7.19 18.30
CA LEU A 149 -9.47 -8.23 17.29
C LEU A 149 -10.76 -8.98 17.62
N VAL A 150 -11.69 -9.06 16.66
CA VAL A 150 -12.97 -9.78 16.84
C VAL A 150 -13.06 -11.03 15.97
N LYS A 151 -12.29 -11.08 14.88
CA LYS A 151 -12.31 -12.20 13.93
C LYS A 151 -11.00 -12.31 13.16
N GLU A 152 -10.55 -13.54 12.97
CA GLU A 152 -9.41 -13.89 12.11
C GLU A 152 -9.81 -15.02 11.18
N VAL A 153 -9.59 -14.87 9.87
CA VAL A 153 -9.78 -15.90 8.85
C VAL A 153 -8.43 -16.21 8.23
N VAL A 154 -7.96 -17.44 8.36
CA VAL A 154 -6.77 -17.95 7.68
C VAL A 154 -7.23 -18.85 6.54
N THR A 155 -6.97 -18.45 5.30
CA THR A 155 -7.18 -19.26 4.10
C THR A 155 -5.86 -19.85 3.66
N ASP A 156 -5.78 -21.17 3.61
CA ASP A 156 -4.64 -21.93 3.11
C ASP A 156 -5.06 -22.68 1.84
N ALA A 157 -4.57 -22.20 0.69
CA ALA A 157 -4.90 -22.77 -0.61
C ALA A 157 -4.39 -24.21 -0.77
N LYS A 158 -3.24 -24.54 -0.14
CA LYS A 158 -2.62 -25.86 -0.24
C LYS A 158 -3.40 -26.89 0.57
N ALA A 159 -3.85 -26.49 1.77
CA ALA A 159 -4.75 -27.30 2.57
C ALA A 159 -6.16 -27.38 1.95
N GLY A 160 -6.52 -26.43 1.08
CA GLY A 160 -7.86 -26.30 0.54
C GLY A 160 -8.87 -26.01 1.66
N ALA A 161 -8.49 -25.17 2.62
CA ALA A 161 -9.29 -24.89 3.80
C ALA A 161 -9.22 -23.42 4.24
N ALA A 162 -10.27 -22.94 4.89
CA ALA A 162 -10.30 -21.67 5.59
C ALA A 162 -10.72 -21.88 7.05
N THR A 163 -9.88 -21.43 7.98
CA THR A 163 -10.15 -21.49 9.42
C THR A 163 -10.52 -20.09 9.91
N THR A 164 -11.67 -19.94 10.54
CA THR A 164 -12.15 -18.70 11.14
C THR A 164 -12.12 -18.82 12.66
N LYS A 165 -11.48 -17.88 13.34
CA LYS A 165 -11.53 -17.70 14.79
C LYS A 165 -12.32 -16.45 15.12
N PHE A 166 -13.16 -16.52 16.13
CA PHE A 166 -13.88 -15.39 16.71
C PHE A 166 -13.33 -15.14 18.12
N TYR A 167 -13.21 -13.87 18.46
CA TYR A 167 -12.58 -13.43 19.71
C TYR A 167 -13.59 -12.70 20.59
N GLY A 168 -13.56 -12.98 21.89
CA GLY A 168 -14.34 -12.31 22.92
C GLY A 168 -13.67 -11.01 23.40
N GLU A 169 -14.29 -10.36 24.38
CA GLU A 169 -13.87 -9.03 24.86
C GLU A 169 -12.48 -9.03 25.52
N ASN A 170 -12.00 -10.17 26.04
CA ASN A 170 -10.67 -10.27 26.65
C ASN A 170 -9.62 -10.84 25.68
N GLY A 171 -9.94 -10.95 24.39
CA GLY A 171 -9.07 -11.50 23.36
C GLY A 171 -8.98 -13.03 23.35
N GLU A 172 -9.82 -13.72 24.12
CA GLU A 172 -9.94 -15.18 24.10
C GLU A 172 -10.66 -15.66 22.83
N ILE A 173 -10.29 -16.84 22.32
CA ILE A 173 -11.01 -17.46 21.21
C ILE A 173 -12.32 -18.06 21.75
N ILE A 174 -13.45 -17.50 21.34
CA ILE A 174 -14.78 -17.97 21.74
C ILE A 174 -15.34 -19.02 20.77
N LYS A 175 -14.86 -19.03 19.52
CA LYS A 175 -15.31 -19.97 18.49
C LYS A 175 -14.23 -20.17 17.44
N THR A 176 -14.09 -21.41 16.96
CA THR A 176 -13.28 -21.74 15.78
C THR A 176 -14.13 -22.54 14.80
N GLU A 177 -14.10 -22.17 13.52
CA GLU A 177 -14.79 -22.84 12.42
C GLU A 177 -13.77 -23.17 11.32
N THR A 178 -13.88 -24.34 10.70
CA THR A 178 -13.07 -24.71 9.55
C THR A 178 -13.97 -25.09 8.38
N LYS A 179 -13.75 -24.46 7.23
CA LYS A 179 -14.47 -24.73 5.99
C LYS A 179 -13.50 -25.29 4.95
N ASN A 180 -13.82 -26.45 4.39
CA ASN A 180 -13.13 -26.98 3.22
C ASN A 180 -13.53 -26.18 1.97
N LEU A 181 -12.56 -25.93 1.09
CA LEU A 181 -12.69 -25.12 -0.12
C LEU A 181 -12.72 -25.98 -1.40
N ARG A 182 -12.80 -27.31 -1.23
CA ARG A 182 -12.97 -28.28 -2.33
C ARG A 182 -14.39 -28.26 -2.89
#